data_AF-A0A0K2RBA6-F1
#
_entry.id   AF-A0A0K2RBA6-F1
#
_cell.length_a   1.000
_cell.length_b   1.000
_cell.length_c   1.000
_cell.angle_alpha   90.00
_cell.angle_beta   90.00
_cell.angle_gamma   90.00
#
_symmetry.space_group_name_H-M   'P 1'
#
loop_
_entity.id
_entity.type
_entity.pdbx_description
1 polymer ?
#
loop_
_entity_poly.entity_id
_entity_poly.type
_entity_poly.pdbx_seq_one_letter_code
_entity_poly.pdbx_strand_id
1 'polypeptide(L)' 'MGDISDENVLHFVRPGNWHVVANFGTAPVALPKGEVLLASADVKNGTLPGEATAWIRS' A
#
# COMPACT_ATOMS: atom_id res chain seq x y z
N MET A 1 -8.49 -8.72 -17.70
CA MET A 1 -7.75 -7.74 -16.87
C MET A 1 -8.49 -7.68 -15.55
N GLY A 2 -7.87 -8.21 -14.48
CA GLY A 2 -8.53 -8.45 -13.20
C GLY A 2 -8.99 -7.15 -12.54
N ASP A 3 -10.21 -7.20 -12.03
CA ASP A 3 -10.92 -6.15 -11.30
C ASP A 3 -10.15 -5.70 -10.05
N ILE A 4 -10.37 -4.46 -9.59
CA ILE A 4 -9.79 -3.84 -8.39
C ILE A 4 -10.46 -4.45 -7.14
N SER A 5 -10.35 -5.77 -6.99
CA SER A 5 -10.82 -6.47 -5.80
C SER A 5 -9.73 -6.41 -4.71
N ASP A 6 -10.16 -6.23 -3.46
CA ASP A 6 -9.32 -6.27 -2.26
C ASP A 6 -8.45 -7.54 -2.17
N GLU A 7 -8.79 -8.60 -2.92
CA GLU A 7 -8.05 -9.86 -2.98
C GLU A 7 -6.58 -9.71 -3.38
N ASN A 8 -6.23 -8.64 -4.10
CA ASN A 8 -4.86 -8.38 -4.55
C ASN A 8 -4.06 -7.48 -3.61
N VAL A 9 -4.62 -7.07 -2.47
CA VAL A 9 -3.94 -6.18 -1.52
C VAL A 9 -3.78 -6.88 -0.18
N LEU A 10 -2.53 -7.11 0.22
CA LEU A 10 -2.25 -7.51 1.60
C LEU A 10 -2.00 -6.25 2.44
N HIS A 11 -2.84 -6.06 3.46
CA HIS A 11 -2.67 -5.01 4.45
C HIS A 11 -2.70 -5.60 5.86
N PHE A 12 -1.64 -5.35 6.64
CA PHE A 12 -1.61 -5.68 8.06
C PHE A 12 -0.93 -4.59 8.87
N VAL A 13 -1.20 -4.60 10.19
CA VAL A 13 -0.70 -3.62 11.15
C VAL A 13 0.13 -4.31 12.21
N ARG A 14 1.32 -3.78 12.50
CA ARG A 14 2.19 -4.24 13.59
C ARG A 14 2.10 -3.28 14.79
N PRO A 15 2.54 -3.69 15.99
CA PRO A 15 2.56 -2.83 17.17
C PRO A 15 3.20 -1.46 16.90
N GLY A 16 2.62 -0.41 17.46
CA GLY A 16 3.03 0.97 17.19
C GLY A 16 2.53 1.52 15.86
N ASN A 17 1.39 1.02 15.36
CA ASN A 17 0.71 1.50 14.15
C ASN A 17 1.59 1.52 12.89
N TRP A 18 2.37 0.46 12.72
CA TRP A 18 3.11 0.26 11.49
C TRP A 18 2.26 -0.51 10.50
N HIS A 19 1.75 0.18 9.49
CA HIS A 19 1.04 -0.42 8.38
C HIS A 19 2.03 -0.93 7.34
N VAL A 20 1.83 -2.16 6.87
CA VAL A 20 2.51 -2.73 5.72
C VAL A 20 1.46 -3.06 4.67
N VAL A 21 1.60 -2.46 3.49
CA VAL A 21 0.66 -2.63 2.37
C VAL A 21 1.44 -3.15 1.17
N ALA A 22 1.06 -4.32 0.65
CA ALA A 22 1.58 -4.89 -0.59
C ALA A 22 0.46 -4.99 -1.62
N ASN A 23 0.64 -4.34 -2.77
CA ASN A 23 -0.28 -4.36 -3.88
C ASN A 23 0.24 -5.35 -4.94
N PHE A 24 -0.38 -6.52 -4.99
CA PHE A 24 -0.08 -7.55 -6.00
C PHE A 24 -0.85 -7.31 -7.32
N GLY A 25 -1.80 -6.37 -7.31
CA GLY A 25 -2.52 -5.96 -8.50
C GLY A 25 -1.72 -4.96 -9.34
N THR A 26 -2.29 -4.59 -10.48
CA THR A 26 -1.70 -3.60 -11.40
C THR A 26 -2.32 -2.22 -11.26
N ALA A 27 -3.49 -2.11 -10.62
CA ALA A 27 -4.16 -0.83 -10.36
C ALA A 27 -3.60 -0.16 -9.09
N PRO A 28 -3.48 1.18 -9.04
CA PRO A 28 -3.11 1.89 -7.83
C PRO A 28 -4.13 1.71 -6.71
N VAL A 29 -3.66 1.65 -5.45
CA VAL A 29 -4.50 1.49 -4.27
C VAL A 29 -4.24 2.60 -3.25
N ALA A 30 -5.29 3.01 -2.53
CA ALA A 30 -5.17 4.05 -1.51
C ALA A 30 -4.37 3.55 -0.30
N LEU A 31 -3.45 4.37 0.21
CA LEU A 31 -2.71 4.08 1.43
C LEU A 31 -3.45 4.59 2.67
N PRO A 32 -3.28 3.93 3.83
CA PRO A 32 -3.66 4.50 5.11
C PRO A 32 -3.02 5.88 5.34
N LYS A 33 -3.71 6.73 6.11
CA LYS A 33 -3.14 8.02 6.52
C LYS A 33 -1.89 7.78 7.37
N GLY A 34 -0.84 8.55 7.11
CA GLY A 34 0.41 8.51 7.87
C GLY A 34 1.59 8.93 7.02
N GLU A 35 2.78 8.77 7.60
CA GLU A 35 4.06 9.03 6.94
C GLU A 35 4.53 7.77 6.20
N VAL A 36 4.71 7.85 4.88
CA VAL A 36 5.34 6.77 4.10
C VAL A 36 6.85 6.82 4.36
N LEU A 37 7.37 5.80 5.02
CA LEU A 37 8.78 5.73 5.41
C LEU A 37 9.62 4.97 4.38
N LEU A 38 9.00 4.01 3.69
CA LEU A 38 9.63 3.20 2.65
C LEU A 38 8.57 2.78 1.64
N ALA A 39 8.90 2.87 0.36
CA ALA A 39 8.12 2.28 -0.72
C ALA A 39 9.06 1.72 -1.79
N SER A 40 8.67 0.62 -2.43
CA SER A 40 9.43 0.04 -3.55
C SER A 40 9.21 0.78 -4.88
N ALA A 41 8.26 1.71 -4.92
CA ALA A 41 7.93 2.55 -6.06
C ALA A 41 7.41 3.92 -5.58
N ASP A 42 7.39 4.92 -6.47
CA ASP A 42 6.91 6.27 -6.15
C ASP A 42 5.46 6.27 -5.69
N VAL A 43 5.24 6.72 -4.46
CA VAL A 43 3.89 7.01 -3.94
C VAL A 43 3.48 8.41 -4.37
N LYS A 44 2.35 8.51 -5.06
CA LYS A 44 1.80 9.80 -5.52
C LYS A 44 0.38 9.95 -5.01
N ASN A 45 0.06 11.14 -4.49
CA ASN A 45 -1.28 11.50 -4.03
C ASN A 45 -1.88 10.50 -3.01
N GLY A 46 -1.03 9.91 -2.15
CA GLY A 46 -1.47 8.93 -1.15
C GLY A 46 -1.86 7.56 -1.72
N THR A 47 -1.41 7.23 -2.94
CA THR A 47 -1.66 5.92 -3.56
C THR A 47 -0.38 5.15 -3.81
N LEU A 48 -0.42 3.84 -3.55
CA LEU A 48 0.62 2.89 -3.92
C LEU A 48 0.31 2.36 -5.32
N PRO A 49 1.22 2.50 -6.30
CA PRO A 49 1.02 1.89 -7.61
C PRO A 49 0.89 0.36 -7.53
N GLY A 50 0.51 -0.25 -8.64
CA GLY A 50 0.54 -1.70 -8.80
C GLY A 50 1.94 -2.27 -8.57
N GLU A 51 1.99 -3.55 -8.20
CA GLU A 51 3.23 -4.33 -8.06
C GLU A 51 4.25 -3.69 -7.09
N ALA A 52 3.76 -3.03 -6.04
CA ALA A 52 4.59 -2.29 -5.09
C ALA A 52 4.21 -2.58 -3.63
N THR A 53 5.14 -2.29 -2.71
CA THR A 53 4.93 -2.40 -1.26
C THR A 53 5.33 -1.11 -0.57
N ALA A 54 4.56 -0.68 0.43
CA ALA A 54 4.85 0.50 1.26
C ALA A 54 4.70 0.22 2.76
N TRP A 55 5.50 0.94 3.53
CA TRP A 55 5.49 0.95 5.00
C TRP A 55 5.10 2.35 5.47
N ILE A 56 4.02 2.43 6.24
CA ILE A 56 3.45 3.68 6.74
C ILE A 56 3.42 3.67 8.27
N ARG A 57 3.78 4.79 8.89
CA ARG A 57 3.66 5.00 10.34
C ARG A 57 2.62 6.09 10.63
N SER A 58 1.72 5.82 11.58
CA SER A 58 0.60 6.72 11.96
C SER A 58 0.42 6.87 13.46
#